data_AF-A0A833G3G2-F1
#
_entry.id   AF-A0A833G3G2-F1
#
_cell.length_a   1.000
_cell.length_b   1.000
_cell.length_c   1.000
_cell.angle_alpha   90.00
_cell.angle_beta   90.00
_cell.angle_gamma   90.00
#
_symmetry.space_group_name_H-M   'P 1'
#
loop_
_entity.id
_entity.type
_entity.pdbx_description
1 polymer ?
#
loop_
_entity_poly.entity_id
_entity_poly.type
_entity_poly.pdbx_seq_one_letter_code
_entity_poly.pdbx_strand_id
1 'polypeptide(L)' 'MGDLFRSAQGGTSLTLSHRDETTCQGVSDVLSRVGDKWTVLVVELLSDGPMRFNELRRLIGNISQKMLTTTLRGLER' A
#
# COMPACT_ATOMS: atom_id res chain seq x y z
N MET A 1 -9.86 -14.94 63.97
CA MET A 1 -8.57 -15.60 63.70
C MET A 1 -8.86 -16.68 62.66
N GLY A 2 -8.28 -16.57 61.45
CA GLY A 2 -8.58 -17.40 60.28
C GLY A 2 -9.85 -16.94 59.54
N ASP A 3 -9.90 -16.64 58.25
CA ASP A 3 -8.95 -16.88 57.16
C ASP A 3 -9.03 -15.76 56.11
N LEU A 4 -7.91 -15.07 55.95
CA LEU A 4 -7.54 -14.29 54.78
C LEU A 4 -7.15 -15.28 53.68
N PHE A 5 -8.08 -15.76 52.85
CA PHE A 5 -7.71 -16.40 51.58
C PHE A 5 -8.88 -16.42 50.59
N ARG A 6 -8.96 -15.41 49.72
CA ARG A 6 -9.40 -15.66 48.33
C ARG A 6 -8.70 -14.71 47.36
N SER A 7 -7.48 -15.13 47.05
CA SER A 7 -6.79 -15.14 45.76
C SER A 7 -7.23 -14.11 44.71
N ALA A 8 -6.26 -13.27 44.37
CA ALA A 8 -6.18 -12.44 43.17
C ALA A 8 -6.48 -13.24 41.89
N GLN A 9 -7.34 -12.68 41.04
CA GLN A 9 -7.31 -12.85 39.60
C GLN A 9 -6.60 -11.59 39.07
N GLY A 10 -5.52 -11.62 38.30
CA GLY A 10 -5.22 -12.55 37.24
C GLY A 10 -5.23 -11.77 35.92
N GLY A 11 -4.12 -11.09 35.64
CA GLY A 11 -3.65 -10.69 34.30
C GLY A 11 -4.61 -9.95 33.37
N THR A 12 -4.65 -8.61 33.46
CA THR A 12 -4.93 -7.79 32.27
C THR A 12 -3.70 -7.83 31.36
N SER A 13 -3.61 -8.88 30.55
CA SER A 13 -2.80 -8.88 29.33
C SER A 13 -3.51 -7.99 28.32
N LEU A 14 -3.20 -6.70 28.34
CA LEU A 14 -3.41 -5.84 27.18
C LEU A 14 -2.08 -5.74 26.46
N THR A 15 -1.87 -6.70 25.57
CA THR A 15 -0.89 -6.59 24.49
C THR A 15 -1.30 -5.42 23.59
N LEU A 16 -0.91 -4.20 23.97
CA LEU A 16 -0.83 -3.09 23.03
C LEU A 16 0.36 -3.36 22.10
N SER A 17 0.15 -4.29 21.16
CA SER A 17 0.88 -4.29 19.91
C SER A 17 0.49 -3.02 19.15
N HIS A 18 1.09 -1.90 19.52
CA HIS A 18 1.19 -0.78 18.59
C HIS A 18 2.20 -1.21 17.53
N ARG A 19 1.72 -1.92 16.50
CA ARG A 19 2.44 -1.95 15.23
C ARG A 19 2.48 -0.52 14.74
N ASP A 20 3.68 0.03 14.69
CA ASP A 20 3.97 1.26 13.99
C ASP A 20 3.76 0.98 12.49
N GLU A 21 2.51 1.09 12.04
CA GLU A 21 2.09 0.80 10.67
C GLU A 21 1.34 2.01 10.11
N THR A 22 1.92 3.20 10.27
CA THR A 22 1.29 4.46 9.83
C THR A 22 1.92 5.06 8.56
N THR A 23 2.98 4.46 8.00
CA THR A 23 3.61 4.96 6.77
C THR A 23 3.07 4.32 5.49
N CYS A 24 2.39 3.18 5.58
CA CYS A 24 1.92 2.43 4.40
C CYS A 24 0.51 2.83 3.94
N GLN A 25 -0.38 3.23 4.85
CA GLN A 25 -1.79 3.53 4.52
C GLN A 25 -1.90 4.78 3.63
N GLY A 26 -1.28 5.89 4.04
CA GLY A 26 -1.30 7.13 3.25
C GLY A 26 -0.60 6.99 1.90
N VAL A 27 0.45 6.16 1.83
CA VAL A 27 1.14 5.85 0.58
C VAL A 27 0.27 4.97 -0.32
N SER A 28 -0.48 4.01 0.23
CA SER A 28 -1.43 3.18 -0.51
C SER A 28 -2.61 3.99 -1.08
N ASP A 29 -3.16 4.93 -0.31
CA ASP A 29 -4.28 5.76 -0.76
C ASP A 29 -3.85 6.74 -1.86
N VAL A 30 -2.66 7.35 -1.70
CA VAL A 30 -2.06 8.16 -2.76
C VAL A 30 -1.72 7.29 -3.98
N LEU A 31 -1.13 6.10 -3.78
CA LEU A 31 -0.86 5.16 -4.87
C LEU A 31 -2.12 4.71 -5.59
N SER A 32 -3.25 4.57 -4.90
CA SER A 32 -4.53 4.17 -5.51
C SER A 32 -5.09 5.31 -6.35
N ARG A 33 -5.19 6.51 -5.78
CA ARG A 33 -5.68 7.71 -6.50
C ARG A 33 -4.81 8.08 -7.69
N VAL A 34 -3.50 7.94 -7.53
CA VAL A 34 -2.55 8.27 -8.60
C VAL A 34 -2.43 7.08 -9.58
N GLY A 35 -2.69 5.85 -9.13
CA GLY A 35 -2.85 4.65 -9.96
C GLY A 35 -3.94 4.84 -11.00
N ASP A 36 -5.10 5.40 -10.64
CA ASP A 36 -6.19 5.69 -11.57
C ASP A 36 -5.79 6.69 -12.68
N LYS A 37 -5.11 7.78 -12.32
CA LYS A 37 -4.63 8.78 -13.28
C LYS A 37 -3.64 8.20 -14.29
N TRP A 38 -2.67 7.41 -13.80
CA TRP A 38 -1.66 6.84 -14.67
C TRP A 38 -2.21 5.68 -15.50
N THR A 39 -3.20 4.96 -15.00
CA THR A 39 -3.79 3.80 -15.70
C THR A 39 -4.31 4.21 -17.07
N VAL A 40 -5.04 5.32 -17.17
CA VAL A 40 -5.56 5.84 -18.45
C VAL A 40 -4.41 6.14 -19.42
N LEU A 41 -3.37 6.84 -18.96
CA LEU A 41 -2.20 7.17 -19.78
C LEU A 41 -1.40 5.94 -20.22
N VAL A 42 -1.25 4.95 -19.33
CA VAL A 42 -0.54 3.70 -19.63
C VAL A 42 -1.30 2.89 -20.66
N VAL A 43 -2.63 2.79 -20.53
CA VAL A 43 -3.49 2.08 -21.49
C VAL A 43 -3.48 2.78 -22.85
N GLU A 44 -3.57 4.12 -22.88
CA GLU A 44 -3.46 4.90 -24.11
C GLU A 44 -2.13 4.62 -24.83
N LEU A 45 -1.01 4.71 -24.12
CA LEU A 45 0.32 4.45 -24.68
C LEU A 45 0.53 3.00 -25.14
N LEU A 46 -0.01 2.02 -24.41
CA LEU A 46 0.08 0.61 -24.78
C LEU A 46 -0.90 0.23 -25.90
N SER A 47 -1.89 1.06 -26.20
CA SER A 47 -2.83 0.83 -27.32
C SER A 47 -2.13 0.93 -28.67
N ASP A 48 -1.08 1.74 -28.78
CA ASP A 48 -0.24 1.84 -29.98
C ASP A 48 0.75 0.67 -30.13
N GLY A 49 0.94 -0.13 -29.09
CA GLY A 49 1.79 -1.32 -29.10
C GLY A 49 2.57 -1.57 -27.82
N PRO A 50 3.29 -2.70 -27.72
CA PRO A 50 4.08 -3.03 -26.54
C PRO A 50 5.27 -2.09 -26.39
N MET A 51 5.33 -1.37 -25.26
CA MET A 51 6.40 -0.41 -24.97
C MET A 51 7.30 -0.90 -23.83
N ARG A 52 8.57 -0.46 -23.85
CA ARG A 52 9.49 -0.73 -22.73
C ARG A 52 9.13 0.14 -21.53
N PHE A 53 9.38 -0.38 -20.33
CA PHE A 53 9.13 0.34 -19.07
C PHE A 53 9.73 1.75 -19.03
N ASN A 54 11.00 1.90 -19.44
CA ASN A 54 11.68 3.19 -19.43
C ASN A 54 11.11 4.19 -20.44
N GLU A 55 10.52 3.70 -21.53
CA GLU A 55 9.90 4.52 -22.55
C GLU A 55 8.57 5.07 -22.06
N LEU A 56 7.71 4.18 -21.52
CA LEU A 56 6.49 4.54 -20.79
C LEU A 56 6.77 5.58 -19.69
N ARG A 57 7.83 5.38 -18.88
CA ARG A 57 8.20 6.33 -17.82
C ARG A 57 8.58 7.70 -18.37
N ARG A 58 9.29 7.75 -19.50
CA ARG A 58 9.71 9.00 -20.15
C ARG A 58 8.55 9.75 -20.78
N LEU A 59 7.63 9.03 -21.43
CA LEU A 59 6.45 9.61 -22.07
C LEU A 59 5.48 10.19 -21.05
N ILE A 60 5.31 9.51 -19.91
CA ILE A 60 4.48 10.02 -18.82
C ILE A 60 5.20 11.14 -18.05
N GLY A 61 6.52 11.06 -17.85
CA GLY A 61 7.39 12.15 -17.39
C GLY A 61 7.30 12.52 -15.89
N ASN A 62 6.12 12.44 -15.28
CA ASN A 62 5.83 12.84 -13.89
C ASN A 62 5.45 11.65 -12.98
N ILE A 63 5.62 10.42 -13.47
CA ILE A 63 5.38 9.19 -12.72
C ILE A 63 6.65 8.65 -12.09
N SER A 64 6.58 8.21 -10.82
CA SER A 64 7.69 7.52 -10.19
C SER A 64 7.81 6.08 -10.69
N GLN A 65 9.01 5.49 -10.59
CA GLN A 65 9.22 4.10 -10.99
C GLN A 65 8.30 3.12 -10.23
N LYS A 66 8.15 3.31 -8.92
CA LYS A 66 7.30 2.46 -8.08
C LYS A 66 5.83 2.57 -8.52
N MET A 67 5.37 3.77 -8.81
CA MET A 67 4.02 4.03 -9.32
C MET A 67 3.77 3.32 -10.65
N LEU A 68 4.70 3.44 -11.60
CA LEU A 68 4.57 2.76 -12.89
C LEU A 68 4.52 1.23 -12.74
N THR A 69 5.35 0.66 -11.85
CA THR A 69 5.30 -0.78 -11.55
C THR A 69 3.96 -1.18 -10.93
N THR A 70 3.43 -0.41 -9.98
CA THR A 70 2.14 -0.68 -9.36
C THR A 70 1.00 -0.61 -10.38
N THR A 71 0.98 0.40 -11.24
CA THR A 71 -0.02 0.55 -12.30
C THR A 71 0.03 -0.62 -13.28
N LEU A 72 1.21 -1.00 -13.78
CA LEU A 72 1.35 -2.13 -14.70
C LEU A 72 0.92 -3.46 -14.06
N ARG A 73 1.30 -3.73 -12.80
CA ARG A 73 0.83 -4.93 -12.08
C ARG A 73 -0.67 -4.90 -11.77
N GLY A 74 -1.26 -3.71 -11.65
CA GLY A 74 -2.71 -3.55 -11.51
C GLY A 74 -3.45 -3.93 -12.79
N LEU A 75 -2.85 -3.65 -13.95
CA LEU A 75 -3.38 -3.97 -15.28
C LEU A 75 -3.18 -5.44 -15.69
N GLU A 76 -2.22 -6.15 -15.10
CA GLU A 76 -1.95 -7.57 -15.36
C GLU A 76 -2.95 -8.54 -14.71
N ARG A 77 -3.99 -8.06 -13.99
CA ARG A 77 -5.03 -8.91 -13.38
C ARG A 77 -6.26 -9.08 -14.24
#